data_AF-A0A1F7YZ59-F1
#
_entry.id   AF-A0A1F7YZ59-F1
#
_cell.length_a   1.000
_cell.length_b   1.000
_cell.length_c   1.000
_cell.angle_alpha   90.00
_cell.angle_beta   90.00
_cell.angle_gamma   90.00
#
_symmetry.space_group_name_H-M   'P 1'
#
loop_
_entity.id
_entity.type
_entity.pdbx_description
1 polymer ?
#
loop_
_entity_poly.entity_id
_entity_poly.type
_entity_poly.pdbx_seq_one_letter_code
_entity_poly.pdbx_strand_id
1 'polypeptide(L)'
;MPNLVRTTILLPEDLAQAAKMKALQEKKSLSELIRETLEPRVSGAKPAKPAGDPMASLGVFKIGIDKIYNRRSELYEEHLQNKLSG
;
A
#
# COMPACT_ATOMS: atom_id res chain seq x y z
N MET A 1 24.61 5.41 23.88
CA MET A 1 24.70 5.80 22.46
C MET A 1 24.67 4.53 21.62
N PRO A 2 23.94 4.47 20.50
CA PRO A 2 24.01 3.29 19.63
C PRO A 2 25.47 3.10 19.16
N ASN A 3 25.96 1.87 19.14
CA ASN A 3 27.29 1.55 18.64
C ASN A 3 27.33 1.85 17.14
N LEU A 4 27.96 2.96 16.75
CA LEU A 4 28.10 3.38 15.37
C LEU A 4 29.35 2.71 14.77
N VAL A 5 29.14 1.81 13.81
CA VAL A 5 30.22 1.17 13.05
C VAL A 5 30.31 1.82 11.67
N ARG A 6 31.49 2.31 11.30
CA ARG A 6 31.73 2.86 9.96
C ARG A 6 32.19 1.74 9.04
N THR A 7 31.42 1.48 7.99
CA THR A 7 31.75 0.49 6.96
C THR A 7 32.02 1.20 5.65
N THR A 8 33.14 0.89 5.01
CA THR A 8 33.49 1.39 3.68
C THR A 8 33.17 0.31 2.66
N ILE A 9 32.43 0.67 1.62
CA ILE A 9 32.01 -0.23 0.54
C ILE A 9 32.46 0.34 -0.80
N LEU A 10 32.80 -0.54 -1.74
CA LEU A 10 33.08 -0.17 -3.12
C LEU A 10 31.78 -0.29 -3.92
N LEU A 11 31.39 0.80 -4.58
CA LEU A 11 30.25 0.80 -5.50
C LEU A 11 30.70 1.24 -6.89
N PRO A 12 30.08 0.71 -7.94
CA PRO A 12 30.08 1.30 -9.27
C PRO A 12 29.70 2.79 -9.24
N GLU A 13 30.35 3.60 -10.08
CA GLU A 13 30.20 5.06 -10.07
C GLU A 13 28.77 5.50 -10.43
N ASP A 14 28.16 4.82 -11.39
CA ASP A 14 26.78 5.01 -11.83
C ASP A 14 25.79 4.83 -10.67
N LEU A 15 25.95 3.78 -9.87
CA LEU A 15 25.11 3.54 -8.69
C LEU A 15 25.35 4.57 -7.59
N ALA A 16 26.60 4.99 -7.39
CA ALA A 16 26.93 6.03 -6.43
C ALA A 16 26.32 7.40 -6.81
N GLN A 17 26.33 7.75 -8.10
CA GLN A 17 25.69 8.97 -8.59
C GLN A 17 24.16 8.91 -8.43
N ALA A 18 23.54 7.79 -8.82
CA ALA A 18 22.10 7.61 -8.66
C ALA A 18 21.66 7.73 -7.19
N ALA A 19 22.42 7.13 -6.26
CA ALA A 19 22.16 7.23 -4.83
C ALA A 19 22.28 8.67 -4.30
N LYS A 20 23.27 9.45 -4.76
CA LYS A 20 23.41 10.87 -4.40
C LYS A 20 22.23 11.71 -4.88
N MET A 21 21.80 11.50 -6.12
CA MET A 21 20.64 12.22 -6.68
C MET A 21 19.37 11.92 -5.89
N LYS A 22 19.16 10.65 -5.51
CA LYS A 22 18.02 10.25 -4.69
C LYS A 22 18.06 10.87 -3.29
N ALA A 23 19.24 10.91 -2.65
CA ALA A 23 19.40 11.56 -1.35
C ALA A 23 19.06 13.05 -1.41
N LEU A 24 19.44 13.73 -2.49
CA LEU A 24 19.10 15.14 -2.72
C LEU A 24 17.57 15.33 -2.87
N GLN A 25 16.91 14.47 -3.65
CA GLN A 25 15.46 14.52 -3.84
C GLN A 25 14.69 14.35 -2.53
N GLU A 26 15.14 13.43 -1.66
CA GLU A 26 14.52 13.15 -0.38
C GLU A 26 14.96 14.10 0.74
N LYS A 27 15.88 15.04 0.46
CA LYS A 27 16.48 15.97 1.45
C LYS A 27 17.13 15.27 2.65
N LYS A 28 17.72 14.09 2.43
CA LYS A 28 18.38 13.27 3.44
C LYS A 28 19.88 13.16 3.18
N SER A 29 20.64 12.78 4.21
CA SER A 29 22.04 12.41 4.00
C SER A 29 22.13 11.07 3.26
N LEU A 30 23.21 10.88 2.48
CA LEU A 30 23.43 9.63 1.76
C LEU A 30 23.52 8.42 2.71
N SER A 31 24.16 8.60 3.87
CA SER A 31 24.27 7.56 4.90
C SER A 31 22.92 7.18 5.50
N GLU A 32 22.03 8.16 5.70
CA GLU A 32 20.68 7.94 6.23
C GLU A 32 19.80 7.21 5.21
N LEU A 33 19.85 7.61 3.94
CA LEU A 33 19.16 6.92 2.85
C LEU A 33 19.62 5.45 2.73
N ILE A 34 20.94 5.20 2.80
CA ILE A 34 21.49 3.85 2.76
C ILE A 34 21.01 3.03 3.96
N ARG A 35 20.99 3.63 5.16
CA ARG A 35 20.52 2.94 6.36
C ARG A 35 19.05 2.56 6.26
N GLU A 36 18.17 3.50 5.91
CA GLU A 36 16.73 3.25 5.77
C GLU A 36 16.41 2.18 4.71
N THR A 37 17.19 2.15 3.63
CA THR A 37 17.00 1.14 2.57
C THR A 37 17.54 -0.24 2.93
N LEU A 38 18.57 -0.32 3.77
CA LEU A 38 19.16 -1.58 4.24
C LEU A 38 18.43 -2.16 5.46
N GLU A 39 17.94 -1.33 6.37
CA GLU A 39 17.27 -1.74 7.61
C GLU A 39 16.16 -2.79 7.41
N PRO A 40 15.18 -2.62 6.49
CA PRO A 40 14.16 -3.64 6.25
C PRO A 40 14.73 -4.91 5.60
N ARG A 41 15.82 -4.80 4.83
CA ARG A 41 16.45 -5.96 4.17
C ARG A 41 17.23 -6.83 5.15
N VAL A 42 17.90 -6.22 6.12
CA VAL A 42 18.74 -6.91 7.11
C VAL A 42 17.91 -7.44 8.27
N SER A 43 16.91 -6.68 8.72
CA SER A 43 16.04 -7.11 9.83
C SER A 43 15.05 -8.22 9.47
N GLY A 44 14.95 -8.58 8.19
CA GLY A 44 13.93 -9.53 7.71
C GLY A 44 12.49 -9.01 7.86
N ALA A 45 12.32 -7.76 8.29
CA ALA A 45 11.03 -7.12 8.37
C ALA A 45 10.51 -6.93 6.94
N LYS A 46 9.39 -7.60 6.62
CA LYS A 46 8.70 -7.36 5.35
C LYS A 46 8.46 -5.86 5.23
N PRO A 47 8.81 -5.22 4.09
CA PRO A 47 8.51 -3.80 3.90
C PRO A 47 7.03 -3.61 4.21
N ALA A 48 6.71 -2.64 5.06
CA ALA A 48 5.34 -2.32 5.39
C ALA A 48 4.58 -2.22 4.07
N LYS A 49 3.62 -3.12 3.84
CA LYS A 49 2.76 -3.04 2.66
C LYS A 49 2.23 -1.61 2.65
N PRO A 50 2.34 -0.87 1.52
CA PRO A 50 1.68 0.42 1.43
C PRO A 50 0.24 0.18 1.87
N ALA A 51 -0.24 1.00 2.82
CA ALA A 51 -1.62 0.94 3.28
C ALA A 51 -2.47 0.91 2.02
N GLY A 52 -3.18 -0.21 1.81
CA GLY A 52 -3.96 -0.42 0.61
C GLY A 52 -4.84 0.80 0.40
N ASP A 53 -4.88 1.30 -0.83
CA ASP A 53 -5.66 2.48 -1.20
C ASP A 53 -7.04 2.36 -0.55
N PRO A 54 -7.45 3.26 0.38
CA PRO A 54 -8.73 3.14 1.06
C PRO A 54 -9.89 3.09 0.06
N MET A 55 -9.69 3.62 -1.14
CA MET A 55 -10.63 3.53 -2.26
C MET A 55 -10.83 2.10 -2.77
N ALA A 56 -9.83 1.22 -2.66
CA ALA A 56 -9.95 -0.20 -2.99
C ALA A 56 -10.77 -1.00 -1.95
N SER A 57 -11.03 -0.44 -0.77
CA SER A 57 -11.89 -1.03 0.26
C SER A 57 -13.33 -0.50 0.24
N LEU A 58 -13.59 0.59 -0.49
CA LEU A 58 -14.94 1.12 -0.69
C LEU A 58 -15.75 0.17 -1.59
N GLY A 59 -16.65 -0.62 -0.97
CA GLY A 59 -17.52 -1.59 -1.64
C GLY A 59 -17.25 -3.06 -1.30
N VAL A 60 -16.17 -3.37 -0.56
CA VAL A 60 -15.88 -4.74 -0.11
C VAL A 60 -16.76 -5.11 1.10
N PHE A 61 -17.07 -4.13 1.94
CA PHE A 61 -18.03 -4.30 3.04
C PHE A 61 -19.45 -4.01 2.54
N LYS A 62 -20.15 -5.06 2.08
CA LYS A 62 -21.62 -5.03 1.96
C LYS A 62 -22.23 -5.03 3.36
N ILE A 63 -22.34 -3.85 3.96
CA ILE A 63 -23.13 -3.67 5.18
C ILE A 63 -24.61 -3.62 4.74
N GLY A 64 -25.31 -4.76 4.82
CA GLY A 64 -26.78 -4.81 4.80
C GLY A 64 -27.49 -4.81 3.45
N ILE A 65 -26.83 -5.11 2.33
CA ILE A 65 -27.49 -5.26 1.02
C ILE A 65 -27.22 -6.67 0.47
N ASP A 66 -28.13 -7.61 0.75
CA ASP A 66 -28.05 -9.00 0.28
C ASP A 66 -28.36 -9.15 -1.22
N LYS A 67 -29.11 -8.21 -1.82
CA LYS A 67 -29.48 -8.24 -3.23
C LYS A 67 -29.10 -6.94 -3.93
N ILE A 68 -28.24 -7.05 -4.93
CA ILE A 68 -27.93 -5.95 -5.84
C ILE A 68 -28.90 -6.08 -7.02
N TYR A 69 -29.90 -5.22 -7.08
CA TYR A 69 -30.78 -5.12 -8.23
C TYR A 69 -30.08 -4.31 -9.31
N ASN A 70 -29.93 -4.90 -10.50
CA ASN A 70 -29.26 -4.23 -11.62
C ASN A 70 -30.24 -3.35 -12.40
N ARG A 71 -31.55 -3.62 -12.29
CA ARG A 71 -32.60 -2.88 -12.98
C ARG A 71 -33.76 -2.58 -12.04
N ARG A 72 -34.34 -1.38 -12.19
CA ARG A 72 -35.49 -0.94 -11.39
C ARG A 72 -36.74 -1.82 -11.54
N SER A 73 -36.86 -2.55 -12.65
CA SER A 73 -37.95 -3.50 -12.89
C SER A 73 -37.94 -4.67 -11.90
N GLU A 74 -36.75 -5.13 -11.49
CA GLU A 74 -36.59 -6.27 -10.58
C GLU A 74 -37.18 -5.97 -9.19
N LEU A 75 -37.14 -4.71 -8.75
CA LEU A 75 -37.78 -4.26 -7.50
C LEU A 75 -39.31 -4.34 -7.58
N TYR A 76 -39.89 -4.05 -8.76
CA TYR A 76 -41.33 -4.04 -8.95
C TYR A 76 -41.89 -5.46 -9.05
N GLU A 77 -41.16 -6.34 -9.72
CA GLU A 77 -41.51 -7.77 -9.83
C GLU A 77 -41.48 -8.47 -8.47
N GLU A 78 -40.46 -8.22 -7.64
CA GLU A 78 -40.40 -8.79 -6.29
C GLU A 78 -41.53 -8.27 -5.39
N HIS A 79 -41.86 -6.98 -5.49
CA HIS A 79 -42.99 -6.41 -4.75
C HIS A 79 -44.34 -7.03 -5.16
N LEU A 80 -44.54 -7.31 -6.45
CA LEU A 80 -45.73 -8.00 -6.95
C LEU A 80 -45.79 -9.46 -6.48
N GLN A 81 -44.67 -10.18 -6.54
CA GLN A 81 -44.62 -11.58 -6.09
C GLN A 81 -44.93 -11.73 -4.60
N ASN A 82 -44.43 -10.82 -3.76
CA ASN A 82 -44.71 -10.82 -2.32
C ASN A 82 -46.17 -10.47 -2.00
N LYS A 83 -46.85 -9.67 -2.83
CA LYS A 83 -48.28 -9.38 -2.68
C LYS A 83 -49.21 -10.49 -3.15
N LEU A 84 -48.76 -11.31 -4.10
CA LEU A 84 -49.53 -12.44 -4.63
C LEU A 84 -49.34 -13.72 -3.80
N SER A 85 -48.26 -13.79 -3.01
CA SER A 85 -47.88 -14.96 -2.22
C SER A 85 -48.22 -14.84 -0.73
N GLY A 86 -48.90 -13.75 -0.32
CA GLY A 86 -49.46 -13.55 1.02
C GLY A 86 -50.98 -13.49 0.97
#